data_AF-A0A8T0DUH9-F1
#
_entry.id   AF-A0A8T0DUH9-F1
#
_cell.length_a   1.000
_cell.length_b   1.000
_cell.length_c   1.000
_cell.angle_alpha   90.00
_cell.angle_beta   90.00
_cell.angle_gamma   90.00
#
_symmetry.space_group_name_H-M   'P 1'
#
loop_
_entity.id
_entity.type
_entity.pdbx_description
1 polymer ?
#
loop_
_entity_poly.entity_id
_entity_poly.type
_entity_poly.pdbx_seq_one_letter_code
_entity_poly.pdbx_strand_id
1 'polypeptide(L)'
;MSEFLFHFVIVYQNVQLKLNILECLEILLGCLSSTAVLEGVIPFLSQTRTTEPTLLSCILAIDKHLLAEKKFGLTCTVIAEKLLPPLMDVLTAPSLNLNEFRALMDMLRLMLDTIDRHRTCELILEDRKLHSGSCTNIRRVSFFQVYRVND
;
A
#
# COMPACT_ATOMS: atom_id res chain seq x y z
N MET A 1 22.20 9.17 8.25
CA MET A 1 22.36 10.16 7.14
C MET A 1 21.15 10.15 6.20
N SER A 2 20.50 9.00 5.96
CA SER A 2 19.27 8.87 5.15
C SER A 2 18.05 9.61 5.73
N GLU A 3 17.81 9.54 7.04
CA GLU A 3 16.65 10.20 7.68
C GLU A 3 16.64 11.73 7.50
N PHE A 4 17.81 12.36 7.49
CA PHE A 4 17.94 13.81 7.28
C PHE A 4 17.57 14.25 5.87
N LEU A 5 17.88 13.44 4.85
CA LEU A 5 17.50 13.74 3.47
C LEU A 5 15.98 13.66 3.27
N PHE A 6 15.34 12.61 3.79
CA PHE A 6 13.88 12.47 3.68
C PHE A 6 13.12 13.54 4.46
N HIS A 7 13.58 13.89 5.66
CA HIS A 7 13.02 15.01 6.42
C HIS A 7 13.19 16.35 5.69
N PHE A 8 14.35 16.57 5.07
CA PHE A 8 14.61 17.79 4.30
C PHE A 8 13.72 17.89 3.05
N VAL A 9 13.43 16.77 2.38
CA VAL A 9 12.52 16.72 1.21
C VAL A 9 11.08 17.05 1.59
N ILE A 10 10.60 16.61 2.76
CA ILE A 10 9.24 16.94 3.24
C ILE A 10 9.10 18.45 3.48
N VAL A 11 10.12 19.09 4.07
CA VAL A 11 10.15 20.53 4.39
C VAL A 11 10.37 21.42 3.15
N TYR A 12 10.91 20.87 2.04
CA TYR A 12 11.21 21.66 0.85
C TYR A 12 9.94 22.20 0.16
N GLN A 13 9.86 23.51 -0.03
CA GLN A 13 8.68 24.18 -0.63
C GLN A 13 8.62 24.05 -2.17
N ASN A 14 9.72 23.65 -2.83
CA ASN A 14 9.77 23.58 -4.28
C ASN A 14 9.18 22.26 -4.81
N VAL A 15 8.02 22.34 -5.47
CA VAL A 15 7.28 21.21 -6.06
C VAL A 15 8.12 20.47 -7.10
N GLN A 16 8.88 21.16 -7.95
CA GLN A 16 9.67 20.53 -9.01
C GLN A 16 10.80 19.66 -8.43
N LEU A 17 11.45 20.12 -7.36
CA LEU A 17 12.48 19.32 -6.70
C LEU A 17 11.89 18.08 -6.03
N LYS A 18 10.69 18.18 -5.43
CA LYS A 18 9.97 17.02 -4.90
C LYS A 18 9.64 16.01 -6.00
N LEU A 19 9.15 16.47 -7.15
CA LEU A 19 8.86 15.62 -8.30
C LEU A 19 10.10 14.87 -8.77
N ASN A 20 11.20 15.59 -9.01
CA ASN A 20 12.44 14.98 -9.50
C ASN A 20 12.96 13.91 -8.53
N ILE A 21 12.81 14.12 -7.22
CA ILE A 21 13.25 13.15 -6.21
C ILE A 21 12.34 11.92 -6.19
N LEU A 22 11.02 12.10 -6.31
CA LEU A 22 10.06 10.99 -6.39
C LEU A 22 10.27 10.15 -7.65
N GLU A 23 10.48 10.79 -8.80
CA GLU A 23 10.81 10.10 -10.06
C GLU A 23 12.12 9.31 -9.93
N CYS A 24 13.17 9.91 -9.35
CA CYS A 24 14.41 9.19 -9.08
C CYS A 24 14.18 8.01 -8.13
N LEU A 25 13.36 8.19 -7.10
CA LEU A 25 13.03 7.16 -6.13
C LEU A 25 12.31 5.98 -6.78
N GLU A 26 11.34 6.25 -7.66
CA GLU A 26 10.62 5.21 -8.41
C GLU A 26 11.57 4.34 -9.25
N ILE A 27 12.55 4.96 -9.91
CA ILE A 27 13.57 4.26 -10.70
C ILE A 27 14.48 3.42 -9.80
N LEU A 28 14.95 4.00 -8.68
CA LEU A 28 15.85 3.33 -7.76
C LEU A 28 15.17 2.21 -6.96
N LEU A 29 13.84 2.24 -6.84
CA LEU A 29 13.05 1.26 -6.10
C LEU A 29 13.35 -0.18 -6.52
N GLY A 30 13.61 -0.39 -7.82
CA GLY A 30 13.97 -1.69 -8.38
C GLY A 30 15.27 -2.28 -7.81
N CYS A 31 16.17 -1.43 -7.31
CA CYS A 31 17.47 -1.82 -6.76
C CYS A 31 17.49 -1.90 -5.23
N LEU A 32 16.41 -1.51 -4.54
CA LEU A 32 16.36 -1.49 -3.08
C LEU A 32 16.01 -2.86 -2.49
N SER A 33 16.57 -3.15 -1.32
CA SER A 33 16.18 -4.30 -0.51
C SER A 33 14.85 -4.04 0.22
N SER A 34 14.16 -5.12 0.61
CA SER A 34 12.92 -5.02 1.39
C SER A 34 13.09 -4.20 2.67
N THR A 35 14.18 -4.40 3.40
CA THR A 35 14.50 -3.62 4.61
C THR A 35 14.62 -2.13 4.32
N ALA A 36 15.34 -1.75 3.25
CA ALA A 36 15.50 -0.33 2.88
C ALA A 36 14.15 0.31 2.48
N VAL A 37 13.27 -0.46 1.85
CA VAL A 37 11.93 0.00 1.50
C VAL A 37 11.06 0.18 2.75
N LEU A 38 11.01 -0.82 3.63
CA LEU A 38 10.19 -0.82 4.84
C LEU A 38 10.61 0.27 5.83
N GLU A 39 11.91 0.50 6.00
CA GLU A 39 12.45 1.45 6.98
C GLU A 39 12.68 2.85 6.42
N GLY A 40 12.84 3.00 5.11
CA GLY A 40 13.15 4.29 4.46
C GLY A 40 12.00 4.82 3.62
N VAL A 41 11.62 4.08 2.58
CA VAL A 41 10.67 4.53 1.56
C VAL A 41 9.26 4.67 2.12
N ILE A 42 8.77 3.67 2.86
CA ILE A 42 7.40 3.69 3.39
C ILE A 42 7.19 4.82 4.42
N PRO A 43 8.08 5.01 5.42
CA PRO A 43 7.95 6.12 6.33
C PRO A 43 8.02 7.47 5.63
N PHE A 44 8.81 7.59 4.56
CA PHE A 44 8.85 8.79 3.74
C PHE A 44 7.50 9.04 3.05
N LEU A 45 6.94 8.06 2.34
CA LEU A 45 5.64 8.19 1.67
C LEU A 45 4.49 8.48 2.64
N SER A 46 4.52 7.86 3.82
CA SER A 46 3.52 8.06 4.87
C SER A 46 3.50 9.50 5.40
N GLN A 47 4.65 10.18 5.40
CA GLN A 47 4.77 11.57 5.84
C GLN A 47 4.54 12.58 4.72
N THR A 48 4.72 12.19 3.45
CA THR A 48 4.49 13.07 2.30
C THR A 48 2.98 13.25 2.07
N ARG A 49 2.42 14.30 2.65
CA ARG A 49 1.08 14.78 2.29
C ARG A 49 1.18 15.75 1.12
N THR A 50 0.40 15.53 0.08
CA THR A 50 0.33 16.45 -1.06
C THR A 50 -1.09 16.56 -1.57
N THR A 51 -1.48 17.78 -1.93
CA THR A 51 -2.70 18.09 -2.67
C THR A 51 -2.40 18.43 -4.13
N GLU A 52 -1.11 18.52 -4.49
CA GLU A 52 -0.66 18.81 -5.84
C GLU A 52 -0.84 17.56 -6.73
N PRO A 53 -1.60 17.67 -7.84
CA PRO A 53 -1.88 16.60 -8.80
C PRO A 53 -0.69 15.75 -9.23
N THR A 54 0.38 16.41 -9.65
CA THR A 54 1.55 15.76 -10.23
C THR A 54 2.30 14.96 -9.17
N LEU A 55 2.47 15.54 -7.98
CA LEU A 55 3.09 14.85 -6.84
C LEU A 55 2.24 13.67 -6.39
N LEU A 56 0.91 13.84 -6.33
CA LEU A 56 -0.01 12.74 -5.99
C LEU A 56 0.15 11.59 -6.98
N SER A 57 0.18 11.87 -8.28
CA SER A 57 0.36 10.85 -9.31
C SER A 57 1.68 10.09 -9.15
N CYS A 58 2.78 10.77 -8.83
CA CYS A 58 4.07 10.12 -8.58
C CYS A 58 4.02 9.22 -7.32
N ILE A 59 3.39 9.68 -6.24
CA ILE A 59 3.23 8.87 -5.02
C ILE A 59 2.41 7.61 -5.32
N LEU A 60 1.28 7.75 -6.02
CA LEU A 60 0.44 6.62 -6.40
C LEU A 60 1.18 5.62 -7.30
N ALA A 61 2.06 6.09 -8.19
CA ALA A 61 2.90 5.23 -9.03
C ALA A 61 3.89 4.41 -8.19
N ILE A 62 4.57 5.05 -7.23
CA ILE A 62 5.49 4.38 -6.31
C ILE A 62 4.75 3.35 -5.46
N ASP A 63 3.62 3.73 -4.85
CA ASP A 63 2.83 2.80 -4.03
C ASP A 63 2.35 1.60 -4.84
N LYS A 64 1.97 1.81 -6.11
CA LYS A 64 1.55 0.73 -7.00
C LYS A 64 2.72 -0.21 -7.32
N HIS A 65 3.91 0.34 -7.58
CA HIS A 65 5.12 -0.45 -7.80
C HIS A 65 5.46 -1.27 -6.54
N LEU A 66 5.37 -0.65 -5.36
CA LEU A 66 5.54 -1.31 -4.06
C LEU A 66 4.59 -2.51 -3.90
N LEU A 67 3.29 -2.35 -4.19
CA LEU A 67 2.29 -3.41 -4.04
C LEU A 67 2.43 -4.54 -5.08
N ALA A 68 2.94 -4.23 -6.27
CA ALA A 68 3.11 -5.22 -7.34
C ALA A 68 4.26 -6.21 -7.05
N GLU A 69 5.29 -5.75 -6.36
CA GLU A 69 6.55 -6.45 -6.16
C GLU A 69 6.58 -7.17 -4.80
N LYS A 70 6.32 -8.48 -4.81
CA LYS A 70 6.36 -9.31 -3.58
C LYS A 70 7.71 -9.29 -2.86
N LYS A 71 8.80 -8.97 -3.57
CA LYS A 71 10.17 -8.90 -3.01
C LYS A 71 10.29 -7.87 -1.88
N PHE A 72 9.42 -6.85 -1.85
CA PHE A 72 9.45 -5.83 -0.81
C PHE A 72 8.86 -6.30 0.52
N GLY A 73 8.15 -7.43 0.54
CA GLY A 73 7.66 -8.03 1.79
C GLY A 73 6.63 -7.17 2.53
N LEU A 74 5.82 -6.41 1.80
CA LEU A 74 4.77 -5.58 2.39
C LEU A 74 3.74 -6.45 3.11
N THR A 75 3.51 -6.17 4.39
CA THR A 75 2.44 -6.80 5.15
C THR A 75 1.16 -5.96 5.05
N CYS A 76 0.01 -6.62 5.18
CA CYS A 76 -1.29 -5.93 5.24
C CYS A 76 -1.34 -4.87 6.36
N THR A 77 -0.63 -5.08 7.47
CA THR A 77 -0.48 -4.09 8.56
C THR A 77 0.19 -2.83 8.07
N VAL A 78 1.31 -2.94 7.35
CA VAL A 78 2.04 -1.78 6.82
C VAL A 78 1.18 -0.99 5.83
N ILE A 79 0.45 -1.68 4.95
CA ILE A 79 -0.47 -1.03 4.01
C ILE A 79 -1.55 -0.25 4.78
N ALA A 80 -2.23 -0.90 5.71
CA ALA A 80 -3.33 -0.31 6.48
C ALA A 80 -2.90 0.86 7.37
N GLU A 81 -1.71 0.80 7.97
CA GLU A 81 -1.26 1.79 8.95
C GLU A 81 -0.42 2.92 8.36
N LYS A 82 0.26 2.70 7.23
CA LYS A 82 1.24 3.67 6.69
C LYS A 82 0.87 4.23 5.33
N LEU A 83 0.41 3.38 4.42
CA LEU A 83 0.13 3.76 3.03
C LEU A 83 -1.32 4.25 2.84
N LEU A 84 -2.28 3.58 3.49
CA LEU A 84 -3.70 3.90 3.35
C LEU A 84 -4.11 5.26 3.98
N PRO A 85 -3.69 5.59 5.22
CA PRO A 85 -4.14 6.83 5.88
C PRO A 85 -3.86 8.13 5.12
N PRO A 86 -2.65 8.41 4.57
CA PRO A 86 -2.41 9.65 3.84
C PRO A 86 -3.28 9.76 2.58
N LEU A 87 -3.58 8.65 1.91
CA LEU A 87 -4.47 8.63 0.76
C LEU A 87 -5.94 8.92 1.14
N MET A 88 -6.38 8.44 2.31
CA MET A 88 -7.72 8.72 2.84
C MET A 88 -7.90 10.20 3.17
N ASP A 89 -6.87 10.87 3.69
CA ASP A 89 -6.91 12.32 3.94
C ASP A 89 -7.13 13.12 2.64
N VAL A 90 -6.48 12.68 1.54
CA VAL A 90 -6.54 13.34 0.23
C VAL A 90 -7.92 13.18 -0.43
N LEU A 91 -8.68 12.12 -0.17
CA LEU A 91 -10.02 11.91 -0.75
C LEU A 91 -10.99 13.07 -0.54
N THR A 92 -10.84 13.79 0.57
CA THR A 92 -11.73 14.91 0.94
C THR A 92 -11.20 16.26 0.46
N ALA A 93 -10.04 16.28 -0.23
CA ALA A 93 -9.42 17.50 -0.69
C ALA A 93 -10.20 18.13 -1.85
N PRO A 94 -10.52 19.44 -1.78
CA PRO A 94 -11.28 20.12 -2.83
C PRO A 94 -10.47 20.37 -4.12
N SER A 95 -9.15 20.12 -4.09
CA SER A 95 -8.24 20.34 -5.22
C SER A 95 -8.21 19.18 -6.23
N LEU A 96 -8.83 18.04 -5.92
CA LEU A 96 -8.84 16.87 -6.78
C LEU A 96 -9.77 17.07 -7.98
N ASN A 97 -9.25 16.83 -9.18
CA ASN A 97 -10.11 16.67 -10.35
C ASN A 97 -10.59 15.21 -10.50
N LEU A 98 -11.49 14.98 -11.46
CA LEU A 98 -12.10 13.66 -11.68
C LEU A 98 -11.07 12.55 -11.98
N ASN A 99 -10.01 12.87 -12.73
CA ASN A 99 -9.03 11.88 -13.13
C ASN A 99 -8.13 11.48 -11.95
N GLU A 100 -7.68 12.46 -11.17
CA GLU A 100 -6.91 12.22 -9.94
C GLU A 100 -7.74 11.46 -8.91
N PHE A 101 -9.00 11.84 -8.73
CA PHE A 101 -9.90 11.14 -7.82
C PHE A 101 -10.10 9.68 -8.24
N ARG A 102 -10.26 9.40 -9.53
CA ARG A 102 -10.36 8.03 -10.04
C ARG A 102 -9.09 7.23 -9.79
N ALA A 103 -7.93 7.80 -10.09
CA ALA A 103 -6.64 7.17 -9.84
C ALA A 103 -6.44 6.84 -8.34
N LEU A 104 -6.80 7.79 -7.47
CA LEU A 104 -6.78 7.61 -6.02
C LEU A 104 -7.72 6.49 -5.57
N MET A 105 -8.96 6.47 -6.07
CA MET A 105 -9.93 5.43 -5.74
C MET A 105 -9.50 4.05 -6.21
N ASP A 106 -8.93 3.93 -7.40
CA ASP A 106 -8.42 2.66 -7.92
C ASP A 106 -7.26 2.14 -7.06
N MET A 107 -6.40 3.05 -6.59
CA MET A 107 -5.32 2.71 -5.69
C MET A 107 -5.83 2.23 -4.32
N LEU A 108 -6.80 2.92 -3.74
CA LEU A 108 -7.41 2.53 -2.46
C LEU A 108 -8.09 1.16 -2.56
N ARG A 109 -8.81 0.90 -3.65
CA ARG A 109 -9.41 -0.42 -3.91
C ARG A 109 -8.35 -1.50 -4.01
N LEU A 110 -7.24 -1.23 -4.72
CA LEU A 110 -6.12 -2.17 -4.83
C LEU A 110 -5.50 -2.49 -3.47
N MET A 111 -5.31 -1.48 -2.61
CA MET A 111 -4.79 -1.68 -1.25
C MET A 111 -5.75 -2.51 -0.40
N LEU A 112 -7.04 -2.17 -0.42
CA LEU A 112 -8.07 -2.89 0.34
C LEU A 112 -8.21 -4.34 -0.11
N ASP A 113 -8.22 -4.60 -1.43
CA ASP A 113 -8.23 -5.95 -2.00
C ASP A 113 -6.98 -6.75 -1.58
N THR A 114 -5.81 -6.09 -1.57
CA THR A 114 -4.56 -6.72 -1.11
C THR A 114 -4.62 -7.10 0.36
N ILE A 115 -5.17 -6.23 1.21
CA ILE A 115 -5.40 -6.50 2.64
C ILE A 115 -6.39 -7.66 2.81
N ASP A 116 -7.53 -7.62 2.11
CA ASP A 116 -8.58 -8.62 2.20
C ASP A 116 -8.06 -10.01 1.81
N ARG A 117 -7.38 -10.12 0.68
CA ARG A 117 -6.75 -11.38 0.24
C ARG A 117 -5.75 -11.91 1.27
N HIS A 118 -4.87 -11.04 1.79
CA HIS A 118 -3.85 -11.45 2.75
C HIS A 118 -4.46 -11.95 4.06
N ARG A 119 -5.38 -11.17 4.65
CA ARG A 119 -6.04 -11.51 5.92
C ARG A 119 -6.94 -12.73 5.78
N THR A 120 -7.69 -12.85 4.69
CA THR A 120 -8.51 -14.04 4.43
C THR A 120 -7.64 -15.30 4.32
N CYS A 121 -6.50 -15.23 3.62
CA CYS A 121 -5.57 -16.36 3.56
C CYS A 121 -5.00 -16.73 4.93
N GLU A 122 -4.59 -15.75 5.74
CA GLU A 122 -4.10 -15.98 7.10
C GLU A 122 -5.15 -16.68 7.97
N LEU A 123 -6.38 -16.15 8.01
CA LEU A 123 -7.48 -16.69 8.83
C LEU A 123 -7.88 -18.12 8.40
N ILE A 124 -7.91 -18.41 7.09
CA ILE A 124 -8.17 -19.77 6.60
C ILE A 124 -7.07 -20.74 7.03
N LEU A 125 -5.80 -20.31 7.03
CA LEU A 125 -4.68 -21.14 7.47
C LEU A 125 -4.72 -21.38 8.98
N GLU A 126 -5.10 -20.38 9.77
CA GLU A 126 -5.31 -20.50 11.22
C GLU A 126 -6.44 -21.48 11.53
N ASP A 127 -7.57 -21.37 10.83
CA ASP A 127 -8.70 -22.28 10.97
C ASP A 127 -8.29 -23.74 10.68
N ARG A 128 -7.53 -23.98 9.61
CA ARG A 128 -7.01 -25.33 9.28
C ARG A 128 -6.08 -25.89 10.35
N LYS A 129 -5.22 -25.07 10.95
CA LYS A 129 -4.30 -25.52 12.01
C LYS A 129 -5.09 -25.99 13.23
N LEU A 130 -6.13 -25.25 13.62
CA LEU A 130 -7.01 -25.61 14.73
C LEU A 130 -7.74 -26.94 14.46
N HIS A 131 -8.21 -27.17 13.23
CA HIS A 131 -8.90 -28.40 12.85
C HIS A 131 -7.96 -29.61 12.65
N SER A 132 -6.68 -29.39 12.31
CA SER A 132 -5.69 -30.47 12.16
C SER A 132 -5.15 -31.03 13.50
N GLY A 133 -5.36 -30.31 14.61
CA GLY A 133 -4.95 -30.72 15.95
C GLY A 133 -5.99 -31.50 16.76
N SER A 134 -7.21 -31.69 16.24
CA SER A 134 -8.27 -32.43 16.93
C SER A 134 -8.86 -33.51 16.04
N CYS A 135 -8.32 -34.72 16.13
CA CYS A 135 -9.10 -35.92 15.83
C CYS A 135 -10.19 -36.06 16.89
N THR A 136 -11.29 -35.30 16.79
CA THR A 136 -12.62 -35.75 17.23
C THR A 136 -13.72 -34.95 16.54
N ASN A 137 -14.61 -35.68 15.87
CA ASN A 137 -15.94 -35.30 15.40
C ASN A 137 -16.07 -34.24 14.29
N ILE A 138 -16.33 -34.80 13.11
CA ILE A 138 -17.02 -34.24 11.96
C ILE A 138 -18.22 -33.38 12.42
N ARG A 139 -18.10 -32.06 12.30
CA ARG A 139 -19.22 -31.20 11.97
C ARG A 139 -18.85 -30.36 10.76
N ARG A 140 -19.48 -30.73 9.64
CA ARG A 140 -19.54 -29.94 8.41
C ARG A 140 -19.96 -28.52 8.76
N VAL A 141 -19.08 -27.56 8.53
CA VAL A 141 -19.46 -26.16 8.44
C VAL A 141 -19.55 -25.83 6.95
N SER A 142 -20.78 -25.79 6.45
CA SER A 142 -21.12 -25.29 5.12
C SER A 142 -20.87 -23.78 5.11
N PHE A 143 -19.75 -23.30 4.58
CA PHE A 143 -19.52 -21.86 4.41
C PHE A 143 -18.88 -21.56 3.04
N PHE A 144 -19.69 -20.91 2.18
CA PHE A 144 -19.33 -20.11 1.00
C PHE A 144 -18.55 -20.81 -0.13
N GLN A 145 -19.05 -20.99 -1.36
CA GLN A 145 -19.80 -20.05 -2.19
C GLN A 145 -19.18 -18.62 -2.27
N VAL A 146 -17.86 -18.45 -2.18
CA VAL A 146 -17.13 -17.28 -2.76
C VAL A 146 -16.09 -17.75 -3.79
N TYR A 147 -16.49 -18.60 -4.74
CA TYR A 147 -15.76 -18.80 -5.99
C TYR A 147 -16.77 -19.11 -7.09
N ARG A 148 -17.68 -18.18 -7.30
CA ARG A 148 -18.41 -18.04 -8.55
C ARG A 148 -18.68 -16.56 -8.75
N VAL A 149 -17.97 -16.00 -9.72
CA VAL A 149 -18.40 -15.04 -10.75
C VAL A 149 -17.16 -14.26 -11.21
N ASN A 150 -16.89 -14.36 -12.52
CA ASN A 150 -15.86 -13.76 -13.37
C ASN A 150 -14.56 -14.59 -13.45
N ASP A 151 -14.30 -15.42 -14.46
CA ASP A 151 -14.82 -15.55 -15.84
C ASP A 151 -15.39 -16.95 -16.13
#